data_AF-A0A1F5G3Q1-F1
#
_entry.id   AF-A0A1F5G3Q1-F1
#
_cell.length_a   1.000
_cell.length_b   1.000
_cell.length_c   1.000
_cell.angle_alpha   90.00
_cell.angle_beta   90.00
_cell.angle_gamma   90.00
#
_symmetry.space_group_name_H-M   'P 1'
#
loop_
_entity.id
_entity.type
_entity.pdbx_description
1 polymer ?
#
loop_
_entity_poly.entity_id
_entity_poly.type
_entity_poly.pdbx_seq_one_letter_code
_entity_poly.pdbx_strand_id
1 'polypeptide(L)'
;MVDFGEIKLPIRDFSTYEGLNQQIYNQVLILSKKIAAKRIVHINSTENGGGVAEMLQAQVALEKNLGLESDWYVIHPQFEFFAITKKIHNLLQGQDGDLTNWEKRKYLNIS
;
A
#
# COMPACT_ATOMS: atom_id res chain seq x y z
N MET A 1 -5.82 20.07 -0.10
CA MET A 1 -6.33 18.85 -0.78
C MET A 1 -5.13 17.95 -1.01
N VAL A 2 -5.12 16.76 -0.40
CA VAL A 2 -4.02 15.78 -0.60
C VAL A 2 -4.15 15.22 -2.00
N ASP A 3 -3.09 15.37 -2.80
CA ASP A 3 -3.03 14.80 -4.15
C ASP A 3 -2.69 13.31 -4.06
N PHE A 4 -3.44 12.50 -4.82
CA PHE A 4 -3.27 11.06 -4.89
C PHE A 4 -2.78 10.70 -6.29
N GLY A 5 -1.56 10.17 -6.38
CA GLY A 5 -1.04 9.59 -7.61
C GLY A 5 -1.51 8.16 -7.76
N GLU A 6 -2.26 7.84 -8.83
CA GLU A 6 -2.56 6.45 -9.17
C GLU A 6 -1.33 5.77 -9.77
N ILE A 7 -0.95 4.62 -9.23
CA ILE A 7 0.18 3.84 -9.72
C ILE A 7 -0.30 2.79 -10.73
N LYS A 8 0.16 2.92 -11.97
CA LYS A 8 -0.08 1.94 -13.03
C LYS A 8 1.02 0.86 -12.97
N LEU A 9 0.59 -0.40 -12.99
CA LEU A 9 1.46 -1.55 -12.88
C LEU A 9 1.41 -2.41 -14.15
N PRO A 10 2.52 -3.09 -14.49
CA PRO A 10 2.49 -4.09 -15.55
C PRO A 10 1.62 -5.29 -15.15
N ILE A 11 1.16 -6.03 -16.15
CA ILE A 11 0.45 -7.29 -15.94
C ILE A 11 1.43 -8.31 -15.35
N ARG A 12 0.99 -9.03 -14.32
CA ARG A 12 1.66 -10.23 -13.81
C ARG A 12 0.75 -11.43 -13.97
N ASP A 13 1.27 -12.50 -14.53
CA ASP A 13 0.49 -13.72 -14.72
C ASP A 13 0.50 -14.59 -13.47
N PHE A 14 -0.66 -14.74 -12.83
CA PHE A 14 -0.82 -15.57 -11.64
C PHE A 14 -0.57 -17.06 -11.94
N SER A 15 -0.73 -17.52 -13.18
CA SER A 15 -0.51 -18.93 -13.56
C SER A 15 0.93 -19.40 -13.29
N THR A 16 1.89 -18.46 -13.25
CA THR A 16 3.29 -18.74 -12.92
C THR A 16 3.49 -19.35 -11.53
N TYR A 17 2.52 -19.21 -10.63
CA TYR A 17 2.57 -19.76 -9.26
C TYR A 17 1.91 -21.13 -9.12
N GLU A 18 1.28 -21.68 -10.17
CA GLU A 18 0.54 -22.94 -10.12
C GLU A 18 1.40 -24.11 -9.61
N GLY A 19 2.62 -24.24 -10.12
CA GLY A 19 3.54 -25.33 -9.78
C GLY A 19 4.16 -25.27 -8.39
N LEU A 20 4.01 -24.16 -7.64
CA LEU A 20 4.60 -24.02 -6.30
C LEU A 20 3.77 -24.72 -5.23
N ASN A 21 2.45 -24.55 -5.28
CA ASN A 21 1.51 -25.18 -4.37
C ASN A 21 0.10 -25.18 -4.96
N GLN A 22 -0.30 -26.31 -5.54
CA GLN A 22 -1.60 -26.44 -6.21
C GLN A 22 -2.80 -26.17 -5.27
N GLN A 23 -2.68 -26.56 -4.01
CA GLN A 23 -3.77 -26.36 -3.04
C GLN A 23 -4.00 -24.87 -2.77
N ILE A 24 -2.93 -24.12 -2.49
CA ILE A 24 -3.00 -22.67 -2.26
C ILE A 24 -3.43 -21.95 -3.53
N TYR A 25 -2.87 -22.33 -4.68
CA TYR A 25 -3.22 -21.75 -5.99
C TYR A 25 -4.73 -21.86 -6.26
N ASN A 26 -5.30 -23.06 -6.13
CA ASN A 26 -6.74 -23.29 -6.31
C ASN A 26 -7.58 -22.52 -5.28
N GLN A 27 -7.11 -22.43 -4.03
CA GLN A 27 -7.81 -21.69 -2.98
C GLN A 27 -7.88 -20.19 -3.32
N VAL A 28 -6.79 -19.59 -3.83
CA VAL A 28 -6.77 -18.19 -4.26
C VAL A 28 -7.76 -17.95 -5.40
N LEU A 29 -7.81 -18.84 -6.41
CA LEU A 29 -8.78 -18.74 -7.51
C LEU A 29 -10.24 -18.80 -7.03
N ILE A 30 -10.52 -19.60 -6.00
CA ILE A 30 -11.87 -19.70 -5.41
C ILE A 30 -12.19 -18.43 -4.60
N LEU A 31 -11.25 -17.94 -3.80
CA LEU A 31 -11.45 -16.78 -2.95
C LEU A 31 -11.57 -15.48 -3.75
N SER A 32 -10.80 -15.31 -4.83
CA SER A 32 -10.90 -14.12 -5.70
C SER A 32 -12.30 -13.99 -6.30
N LYS A 33 -12.89 -15.10 -6.78
CA LYS A 33 -14.26 -15.12 -7.31
C LYS A 33 -15.32 -14.66 -6.29
N LYS A 34 -15.12 -14.93 -4.99
CA LYS A 34 -16.06 -14.51 -3.94
C LYS A 34 -16.09 -13.00 -3.74
N ILE A 35 -15.02 -12.30 -4.10
CA ILE A 35 -14.88 -10.86 -3.89
C ILE A 35 -14.79 -10.07 -5.20
N ALA A 36 -14.98 -10.71 -6.36
CA ALA A 36 -14.81 -10.08 -7.67
C ALA A 36 -15.71 -8.85 -7.92
N ALA A 37 -16.86 -8.75 -7.24
CA ALA A 37 -17.74 -7.58 -7.33
C ALA A 37 -17.32 -6.42 -6.39
N LYS A 38 -16.17 -6.52 -5.73
CA LYS A 38 -15.64 -5.50 -4.82
C LYS A 38 -14.45 -4.81 -5.43
N ARG A 39 -14.36 -3.51 -5.15
CA ARG A 39 -13.18 -2.69 -5.42
C ARG A 39 -12.26 -2.68 -4.21
N ILE A 40 -10.98 -2.98 -4.43
CA ILE A 40 -9.93 -2.97 -3.42
C ILE A 40 -9.05 -1.75 -3.69
N VAL A 41 -8.83 -0.92 -2.67
CA VAL A 41 -8.02 0.29 -2.81
C VAL A 41 -6.88 0.24 -1.79
N HIS A 42 -5.66 0.23 -2.30
CA HIS A 42 -4.44 0.31 -1.52
C HIS A 42 -3.97 1.77 -1.50
N ILE A 43 -3.71 2.30 -0.31
CA ILE A 43 -3.22 3.68 -0.13
C ILE A 43 -2.00 3.64 0.79
N ASN A 44 -0.88 4.22 0.34
CA ASN A 44 0.30 4.40 1.17
C ASN A 44 1.07 5.67 0.78
N SER A 45 2.24 5.90 1.38
CA SER A 45 3.00 7.16 1.27
C SER A 45 4.20 7.12 0.32
N THR A 46 4.41 6.02 -0.41
CA THR A 46 5.49 5.91 -1.40
C THR A 46 5.25 4.75 -2.38
N GLU A 47 5.50 4.96 -3.67
CA GLU A 47 5.54 3.89 -4.67
C GLU A 47 6.90 3.20 -4.77
N ASN A 48 7.94 3.79 -4.16
CA ASN A 48 9.33 3.35 -4.24
C ASN A 48 9.96 3.16 -2.86
N GLY A 49 10.69 2.06 -2.70
CA GLY A 49 11.49 1.79 -1.51
C GLY A 49 10.68 1.32 -0.30
N GLY A 50 11.26 0.36 0.43
CA GLY A 50 10.65 -0.27 1.61
C GLY A 50 9.72 -1.43 1.25
N GLY A 51 9.55 -2.34 2.22
CA GLY A 51 8.86 -3.61 1.97
C GLY A 51 7.38 -3.48 1.59
N VAL A 52 6.69 -2.42 2.00
CA VAL A 52 5.26 -2.22 1.65
C VAL A 52 5.12 -1.89 0.16
N ALA A 53 5.93 -0.96 -0.37
CA ALA A 53 5.87 -0.59 -1.77
C ALA A 53 6.26 -1.77 -2.68
N GLU A 54 7.30 -2.52 -2.31
CA GLU A 54 7.73 -3.73 -3.02
C GLU A 54 6.64 -4.81 -3.04
N MET A 55 5.96 -5.02 -1.90
CA MET A 55 4.85 -5.96 -1.80
C MET A 55 3.67 -5.54 -2.69
N LEU A 56 3.28 -4.25 -2.65
CA LEU A 56 2.13 -3.75 -3.40
C LEU A 56 2.33 -3.83 -4.92
N GLN A 57 3.57 -3.68 -5.42
CA GLN A 57 3.88 -3.89 -6.83
C GLN A 57 3.51 -5.30 -7.31
N ALA A 58 3.69 -6.32 -6.48
CA ALA A 58 3.30 -7.69 -6.80
C ALA A 58 1.80 -7.92 -6.53
N GLN A 59 1.34 -7.56 -5.33
CA GLN A 59 -0.01 -7.82 -4.85
C GLN A 59 -1.07 -7.27 -5.81
N VAL A 60 -0.99 -5.98 -6.15
CA VAL A 60 -2.02 -5.30 -6.95
C VAL A 60 -2.02 -5.82 -8.39
N ALA A 61 -0.85 -6.15 -8.96
CA ALA A 61 -0.77 -6.72 -10.29
C ALA A 61 -1.38 -8.14 -10.36
N LEU A 62 -1.18 -8.96 -9.31
CA LEU A 62 -1.77 -10.30 -9.23
C LEU A 62 -3.28 -10.24 -8.97
N GLU A 63 -3.75 -9.33 -8.11
CA GLU A 63 -5.17 -9.08 -7.90
C GLU A 63 -5.88 -8.72 -9.22
N LYS A 64 -5.28 -7.82 -10.01
CA LYS A 64 -5.79 -7.45 -11.35
C LYS A 64 -5.85 -8.65 -12.29
N ASN A 65 -4.80 -9.48 -12.32
CA ASN A 65 -4.76 -10.67 -13.18
C ASN A 65 -5.81 -11.73 -12.76
N LEU A 66 -6.11 -11.81 -11.46
CA LEU A 66 -7.20 -12.63 -10.91
C LEU A 66 -8.61 -12.09 -11.23
N GLY A 67 -8.71 -10.96 -11.95
CA GLY A 67 -9.96 -10.33 -12.34
C GLY A 67 -10.57 -9.41 -11.28
N LEU A 68 -9.79 -9.01 -10.25
CA LEU A 68 -10.27 -8.08 -9.22
C LEU A 68 -10.07 -6.63 -9.65
N GLU A 69 -11.04 -5.78 -9.31
CA GLU A 69 -10.88 -4.32 -9.39
C GLU A 69 -9.99 -3.86 -8.23
N SER A 70 -8.68 -3.77 -8.46
CA SER A 70 -7.71 -3.33 -7.46
C SER A 70 -6.95 -2.10 -7.92
N ASP A 71 -6.88 -1.07 -7.08
CA ASP A 71 -6.17 0.17 -7.37
C ASP A 71 -5.13 0.48 -6.30
N TRP A 72 -4.05 1.14 -6.71
CA TRP A 72 -3.01 1.62 -5.81
C TRP A 72 -2.84 3.12 -5.98
N TYR A 73 -3.02 3.85 -4.89
CA TYR A 73 -2.78 5.27 -4.81
C TYR A 73 -1.67 5.58 -3.82
N VAL A 74 -0.83 6.55 -4.17
CA VAL A 74 0.18 7.10 -3.28
C VAL A 74 -0.20 8.51 -2.90
N ILE A 75 -0.17 8.79 -1.59
CA ILE A 75 -0.21 10.17 -1.12
C ILE A 75 1.14 10.82 -1.37
N HIS A 76 1.14 12.03 -1.91
CA HIS A 76 2.33 12.87 -2.04
C HIS A 76 2.33 13.94 -0.94
N PRO A 77 2.74 13.60 0.29
CA PRO A 77 2.72 14.56 1.38
C PRO A 77 3.76 15.66 1.17
N GLN A 78 3.46 16.85 1.71
CA GLN A 78 4.49 17.85 1.93
C GLN A 78 5.62 17.24 2.78
N PHE A 79 6.86 17.62 2.49
CA PHE A 79 8.05 17.08 3.15
C PHE A 79 7.96 17.16 4.68
N GLU A 80 7.42 18.27 5.21
CA GLU A 80 7.26 18.46 6.64
C GLU A 80 6.29 17.44 7.25
N PHE A 81 5.20 17.12 6.56
CA PHE A 81 4.26 16.10 7.04
C PHE A 81 4.90 14.71 7.05
N PHE A 82 5.63 14.37 5.98
CA PHE A 82 6.38 13.12 5.90
C PHE A 82 7.43 13.00 7.01
N ALA A 83 8.17 14.06 7.30
CA ALA A 83 9.16 14.07 8.37
C ALA A 83 8.52 13.81 9.74
N ILE A 84 7.36 14.41 10.01
CA ILE A 84 6.61 14.21 11.26
C ILE A 84 6.09 12.77 11.36
N THR A 85 5.50 12.21 10.31
CA THR A 85 5.01 10.82 10.34
C THR A 85 6.14 9.81 10.49
N LYS A 86 7.31 10.07 9.89
CA LYS A 86 8.51 9.26 10.09
C LYS A 86 9.03 9.33 11.52
N LYS A 87 9.02 10.51 12.14
CA LYS A 87 9.37 10.66 13.56
C LYS A 87 8.41 9.86 14.45
N ILE A 88 7.10 9.94 14.20
CA ILE A 88 6.09 9.14 14.90
C ILE A 88 6.38 7.64 14.78
N HIS A 89 6.62 7.16 13.55
CA HIS A 89 6.97 5.76 13.29
C HIS A 89 8.19 5.31 14.12
N ASN A 90 9.25 6.11 14.15
CA ASN A 90 10.46 5.76 14.88
C ASN A 90 10.27 5.79 16.41
N LEU A 91 9.54 6.78 16.93
CA LEU A 91 9.20 6.83 18.36
C LEU A 91 8.40 5.59 18.77
N LEU A 92 7.44 5.15 17.94
CA LEU A 92 6.69 3.91 18.17
C LEU A 92 7.56 2.64 18.05
N GLN A 93 8.72 2.73 17.39
CA GLN A 93 9.72 1.67 17.32
C GLN A 93 10.82 1.77 18.38
N GLY A 94 10.64 2.63 19.39
CA GLY A 94 11.54 2.73 20.53
C GLY A 94 12.69 3.72 20.37
N GLN A 95 12.65 4.60 19.37
CA GLN A 95 13.53 5.76 19.35
C GLN A 95 13.17 6.70 20.51
N ASP A 96 14.16 7.18 21.25
CA ASP A 96 13.94 8.16 22.32
C ASP A 96 13.49 9.53 21.78
N GLY A 97 12.68 10.22 22.57
CA GLY A 97 12.27 11.61 22.34
C GLY A 97 10.76 11.81 22.29
N ASP A 98 10.35 13.01 21.90
CA ASP A 98 8.96 13.43 21.86
C ASP A 98 8.65 14.27 20.62
N LEU A 99 7.37 14.35 20.28
CA LEU A 99 6.87 15.37 19.36
C LEU A 99 6.75 16.73 20.07
N THR A 100 7.28 17.76 19.43
CA THR A 100 7.08 19.15 19.83
C THR A 100 5.61 19.57 19.65
N ASN A 101 5.20 20.63 20.36
CA ASN A 101 3.86 21.21 20.17
C ASN A 101 3.61 21.71 18.75
N TRP A 102 4.67 22.15 18.05
CA TRP A 102 4.57 22.55 16.64
C TRP A 102 4.32 21.34 15.73
N GLU A 103 5.07 20.25 15.89
CA GLU A 103 4.88 19.01 15.11
C GLU A 103 3.46 18.44 15.32
N LYS A 104 2.98 18.42 16.57
CA LYS A 104 1.60 17.98 16.90
C LYS A 104 0.56 18.84 16.19
N ARG A 105 0.69 20.17 16.24
CA ARG A 105 -0.25 21.08 15.55
C ARG A 105 -0.19 20.92 14.04
N LYS A 106 1.00 20.78 13.46
CA LYS A 106 1.18 20.61 12.02
C LYS A 106 0.58 19.27 11.54
N TYR A 107 0.73 18.21 12.32
CA TYR A 107 0.12 16.90 12.03
C TYR A 107 -1.41 16.93 12.09
N LEU A 108 -2.00 17.67 13.04
CA LEU A 108 -3.45 17.73 13.20
C LEU A 108 -4.14 18.70 12.24
N ASN A 109 -3.43 19.72 11.74
CA ASN A 109 -4.00 20.78 10.90
C ASN A 109 -3.61 20.65 9.41
N ILE A 110 -3.57 19.43 8.88
CA ILE A 110 -3.31 19.22 7.45
C ILE A 110 -4.48 19.82 6.66
N SER A 111 -4.18 20.75 5.74
CA SER A 111 -5.12 21.38 4.81
C SER A 111 -4.79 20.98 3.36
#